data_AF-A0A914RX69-F1
#
_entry.id   AF-A0A914RX69-F1
#
_cell.length_a   1.000
_cell.length_b   1.000
_cell.length_c   1.000
_cell.angle_alpha   90.00
_cell.angle_beta   90.00
_cell.angle_gamma   90.00
#
_symmetry.space_group_name_H-M   'P 1'
#
loop_
_entity.id
_entity.type
_entity.pdbx_description
1 polymer ?
#
loop_
_entity_poly.entity_id
_entity_poly.type
_entity_poly.pdbx_seq_one_letter_code
_entity_poly.pdbx_strand_id
1 'polypeptide(L)'
;EGSFGERGGSSLVKRNADQRVFVIWLERLEDMRHFPTEEMFAVTGDGSSHQYSRSGRPDCVAIFLHQIETGLIRIHVNGDWTKCGLPGPLVDECVVSESVLPSLLRLTVISIARRKTVELENYQMIYSRRRMAIQDFARKYAITQTYTDFIERLITPELPLRCLLPLMCYHNAWSNL
;
A
#
# COMPACT_ATOMS: atom_id res chain seq x y z
N GLU A 1 10.71 -10.99 -38.80
CA GLU A 1 9.67 -11.13 -37.76
C GLU A 1 10.35 -11.47 -36.45
N GLY A 2 10.19 -10.63 -35.42
CA GLY A 2 10.81 -10.85 -34.13
C GLY A 2 10.01 -10.10 -33.07
N SER A 3 9.06 -10.80 -32.45
CA SER A 3 8.11 -10.25 -31.49
C SER A 3 8.82 -9.68 -30.26
N PHE A 4 8.64 -8.38 -30.05
CA PHE A 4 8.96 -7.67 -28.81
C PHE A 4 8.03 -8.19 -27.71
N GLY A 5 8.54 -9.06 -26.83
CA GLY A 5 7.82 -9.50 -25.65
C GLY A 5 7.80 -8.40 -24.60
N GLU A 6 6.65 -7.75 -24.43
CA GLU A 6 6.35 -6.86 -23.30
C GLU A 6 6.43 -7.66 -21.99
N ARG A 7 7.59 -7.63 -21.32
CA ARG A 7 7.72 -8.19 -19.96
C ARG A 7 7.29 -7.15 -18.93
N GLY A 8 6.07 -7.36 -18.46
CA GLY A 8 5.71 -7.21 -17.05
C GLY A 8 5.87 -5.82 -16.48
N GLY A 9 4.84 -4.99 -16.69
CA GLY A 9 4.62 -3.79 -15.89
C GLY A 9 4.76 -4.12 -14.40
N SER A 10 5.39 -3.19 -13.68
CA SER A 10 5.62 -3.28 -12.25
C SER A 10 4.35 -3.74 -11.53
N SER A 11 4.40 -4.91 -10.91
CA SER A 11 3.46 -5.25 -9.84
C SER A 11 3.82 -4.40 -8.62
N LEU A 12 3.58 -3.08 -8.73
CA LEU A 12 3.20 -2.29 -7.56
C LEU A 12 2.23 -3.17 -6.80
N VAL A 13 2.53 -3.41 -5.51
CA VAL A 13 1.72 -4.25 -4.63
C VAL A 13 0.28 -3.94 -4.97
N LYS A 14 -0.42 -4.90 -5.60
CA LYS A 14 -1.79 -4.71 -6.05
C LYS A 14 -2.56 -4.55 -4.76
N ARG A 15 -2.72 -3.31 -4.30
CA ARG A 15 -3.57 -2.98 -3.16
C ARG A 15 -4.87 -3.68 -3.49
N ASN A 16 -5.29 -4.62 -2.66
CA ASN A 16 -6.56 -5.28 -2.87
C ASN A 16 -7.61 -4.17 -2.95
N ALA A 17 -8.12 -3.89 -4.15
CA ALA A 17 -9.07 -2.81 -4.42
C ALA A 17 -10.39 -3.03 -3.68
N ASP A 18 -10.57 -4.22 -3.11
CA ASP A 18 -11.77 -4.67 -2.41
C ASP A 18 -11.69 -4.50 -0.88
N GLN A 19 -10.75 -3.73 -0.31
CA GLN A 19 -10.84 -3.36 1.12
C GLN A 19 -11.29 -1.93 1.30
N ARG A 20 -12.39 -1.75 2.03
CA ARG A 20 -12.92 -0.44 2.39
C ARG A 20 -12.74 -0.21 3.88
N VAL A 21 -12.22 0.96 4.23
CA VAL A 21 -12.11 1.39 5.63
C VAL A 21 -12.89 2.68 5.78
N PHE A 22 -13.94 2.66 6.58
CA PHE A 22 -14.74 3.83 6.91
C PHE A 22 -14.38 4.33 8.30
N VAL A 23 -14.27 5.64 8.44
CA VAL A 23 -14.16 6.32 9.73
C VAL A 23 -15.41 7.17 9.86
N ILE A 24 -16.24 6.87 10.86
CA ILE A 24 -17.56 7.47 11.04
C ILE A 24 -17.58 8.20 12.37
N TRP A 25 -17.88 9.50 12.36
CA TRP A 25 -18.16 10.25 13.57
C TRP A 25 -19.67 10.18 13.88
N LEU A 26 -20.01 9.82 15.12
CA LEU A 26 -21.37 9.64 15.58
C LEU A 26 -21.71 10.66 16.67
N GLU A 27 -22.76 11.44 16.43
CA GLU A 27 -23.39 12.29 17.45
C GLU A 27 -24.02 11.44 18.56
N ARG A 28 -24.66 10.33 18.19
CA ARG A 28 -25.21 9.34 19.12
C ARG A 28 -24.65 7.96 18.81
N LEU A 29 -24.20 7.23 19.84
CA LEU A 29 -23.69 5.86 19.67
C LEU A 29 -24.70 4.92 18.99
N GLU A 30 -25.99 5.12 19.24
CA GLU A 30 -27.09 4.32 18.68
C GLU A 30 -27.19 4.40 17.15
N ASP A 31 -26.73 5.50 16.54
CA ASP A 31 -26.80 5.75 15.10
C ASP A 31 -25.95 4.76 14.30
N MET A 32 -24.98 4.13 14.95
CA MET A 32 -24.19 3.03 14.40
C MET A 32 -25.05 1.92 13.79
N ARG A 33 -26.18 1.58 14.42
CA ARG A 33 -27.07 0.50 13.97
C ARG A 33 -27.79 0.82 12.66
N HIS A 34 -27.87 2.11 12.32
CA HIS A 34 -28.57 2.60 11.14
C HIS A 34 -27.60 3.00 10.03
N PHE A 35 -26.29 2.81 10.22
CA PHE A 35 -25.28 3.21 9.24
C PHE A 35 -25.38 2.38 7.94
N PRO A 36 -25.65 3.00 6.78
CA PRO A 36 -25.93 2.28 5.54
C PRO A 36 -24.64 1.82 4.84
N THR A 37 -23.98 0.79 5.40
CA THR A 37 -22.66 0.32 4.93
C THR A 37 -22.65 -0.08 3.45
N GLU A 38 -23.70 -0.75 2.97
CA GLU A 38 -23.81 -1.21 1.58
C GLU A 38 -23.94 -0.05 0.58
N GLU A 39 -24.75 0.96 0.91
CA GLU A 39 -24.94 2.14 0.05
C GLU A 39 -23.65 2.96 -0.07
N MET A 40 -22.83 2.95 0.99
CA MET A 40 -21.53 3.64 0.99
C MET A 40 -20.55 3.05 -0.04
N PHE A 41 -20.66 1.77 -0.40
CA PHE A 41 -19.79 1.16 -1.42
C PHE A 41 -20.02 1.72 -2.83
N ALA A 42 -21.25 2.15 -3.13
CA ALA A 42 -21.58 2.74 -4.42
C ALA A 42 -20.99 4.16 -4.58
N VAL A 43 -20.87 4.90 -3.48
CA VAL A 43 -20.43 6.31 -3.49
C VAL A 43 -18.96 6.51 -3.16
N THR A 44 -18.28 5.51 -2.59
CA THR A 44 -16.88 5.61 -2.13
C THR A 44 -15.89 4.97 -3.14
N GLY A 45 -16.26 4.92 -4.42
CA GLY A 45 -15.36 4.50 -5.49
C GLY A 45 -14.14 5.43 -5.58
N ASP A 46 -12.95 4.88 -5.75
CA ASP A 46 -11.70 5.64 -5.92
C ASP A 46 -11.43 6.02 -7.39
N GLY A 47 -12.46 5.93 -8.24
CA GLY A 47 -12.37 6.14 -9.68
C GLY A 47 -11.51 5.10 -10.42
N SER A 48 -11.02 4.06 -9.72
CA SER A 48 -10.21 3.03 -10.34
C SER A 48 -11.07 2.18 -11.28
N SER A 49 -10.60 1.95 -12.51
CA SER A 49 -11.29 1.12 -13.52
C SER A 49 -11.32 -0.37 -13.17
N HIS A 50 -10.94 -0.75 -11.95
CA HIS A 50 -11.36 -2.01 -11.35
C HIS A 50 -12.84 -1.91 -11.01
N GLN A 51 -13.64 -1.85 -12.10
CA GLN A 51 -15.01 -2.28 -12.12
C GLN A 51 -15.08 -3.55 -11.28
N TYR A 52 -16.06 -3.59 -10.39
CA TYR A 52 -16.53 -4.65 -9.51
C TYR A 52 -16.52 -6.05 -10.17
N SER A 53 -15.34 -6.53 -10.56
CA SER A 53 -15.10 -7.73 -11.35
C SER A 53 -15.12 -8.98 -10.48
N ARG A 54 -15.30 -8.80 -9.17
CA ARG A 54 -15.64 -9.87 -8.26
C ARG A 54 -17.08 -9.65 -7.86
N SER A 55 -17.91 -10.64 -8.16
CA SER A 55 -19.33 -10.72 -7.84
C SER A 55 -19.63 -10.79 -6.33
N GLY A 56 -18.75 -10.24 -5.48
CA GLY A 56 -18.81 -10.35 -4.03
C GLY A 56 -18.69 -8.99 -3.36
N ARG A 57 -19.37 -8.84 -2.23
CA ARG A 57 -19.28 -7.68 -1.34
C ARG A 57 -17.81 -7.42 -0.96
N PRO A 58 -17.31 -6.17 -1.05
CA PRO A 58 -15.95 -5.85 -0.63
C PRO A 58 -15.80 -6.03 0.90
N ASP A 59 -14.63 -6.48 1.35
CA ASP A 59 -14.38 -6.57 2.80
C ASP A 59 -14.32 -5.15 3.36
N CYS A 60 -15.07 -4.93 4.44
CA CYS A 60 -15.24 -3.60 5.01
C CYS A 60 -14.86 -3.59 6.49
N VAL A 61 -14.17 -2.52 6.90
CA VAL A 61 -13.94 -2.18 8.30
C VAL A 61 -14.49 -0.78 8.56
N ALA A 62 -15.46 -0.67 9.45
CA ALA A 62 -16.04 0.57 9.92
C ALA A 62 -15.54 0.89 11.34
N ILE A 63 -14.88 2.03 11.49
CA ILE A 63 -14.42 2.57 12.76
C ILE A 63 -15.37 3.70 13.15
N PHE A 64 -16.23 3.45 14.13
CA PHE A 64 -17.16 4.42 14.68
C PHE A 64 -16.53 5.16 15.85
N LEU A 65 -16.67 6.47 15.86
CA LEU A 65 -16.15 7.39 16.87
C LEU A 65 -17.33 8.09 17.52
N HIS A 66 -17.41 8.04 18.84
CA HIS A 66 -18.46 8.72 19.59
C HIS A 66 -17.85 9.46 20.77
N GLN A 67 -18.10 10.75 20.87
CA GLN A 67 -17.67 11.54 22.01
C GLN A 67 -18.57 11.25 23.21
N ILE A 68 -17.98 10.71 24.29
CA ILE A 68 -18.70 10.47 25.55
C ILE A 68 -18.79 11.78 26.34
N GLU A 69 -17.63 12.42 26.52
CA GLU A 69 -17.44 13.68 27.23
C GLU A 69 -16.35 14.49 26.52
N THR A 70 -16.18 15.75 26.88
CA THR A 70 -15.14 16.61 26.30
C THR A 70 -13.76 15.97 26.42
N GLY A 71 -13.11 15.69 25.29
CA GLY A 71 -11.79 15.08 25.24
C GLY A 71 -11.75 13.55 25.40
N LEU A 72 -12.89 12.87 25.59
CA LEU A 72 -12.99 11.41 25.70
C LEU A 72 -13.84 10.82 24.56
N ILE A 73 -13.21 10.00 23.74
CA ILE A 73 -13.83 9.40 22.56
C ILE A 73 -13.89 7.88 22.74
N ARG A 74 -15.11 7.33 22.64
CA ARG A 74 -15.36 5.89 22.50
C ARG A 74 -15.18 5.48 21.06
N ILE A 75 -14.54 4.34 20.87
CA ILE A 75 -14.30 3.75 19.56
C ILE A 75 -15.02 2.42 19.52
N HIS A 76 -15.78 2.19 18.46
CA HIS A 76 -16.36 0.90 18.14
C HIS A 76 -15.88 0.48 16.77
N VAL A 77 -15.46 -0.78 16.63
CA VAL A 77 -14.81 -1.26 15.42
C VAL A 77 -15.52 -2.50 14.91
N ASN A 78 -16.22 -2.34 13.79
CA ASN A 78 -16.91 -3.42 13.10
C ASN A 78 -16.25 -3.74 11.78
N GLY A 79 -16.16 -5.02 11.43
CA GLY A 79 -15.70 -5.37 10.09
C GLY A 79 -15.43 -6.83 9.88
N ASP A 80 -15.26 -7.16 8.61
CA ASP A 80 -14.83 -8.48 8.16
C ASP A 80 -13.33 -8.60 8.45
N TRP A 81 -13.01 -9.18 9.60
CA TRP A 81 -11.62 -9.34 10.05
C TRP A 81 -10.92 -10.43 9.27
N THR A 82 -9.64 -10.17 9.03
CA THR A 82 -8.79 -11.15 8.40
C THR A 82 -8.38 -12.24 9.40
N LYS A 83 -7.81 -13.36 8.94
CA LYS A 83 -7.42 -14.49 9.82
C LYS A 83 -6.42 -14.08 10.91
N CYS A 84 -5.71 -12.97 10.70
CA CYS A 84 -4.76 -12.40 11.65
C CYS A 84 -5.37 -11.48 12.72
N GLY A 85 -6.71 -11.33 12.79
CA GLY A 85 -7.41 -10.52 13.79
C GLY A 85 -7.19 -9.01 13.66
N LEU A 86 -7.61 -8.26 14.70
CA LEU A 86 -7.70 -6.80 14.68
C LEU A 86 -6.34 -6.11 14.47
N PRO A 87 -6.15 -5.29 13.42
CA PRO A 87 -4.90 -4.58 13.16
C PRO A 87 -4.91 -3.20 13.81
N GLY A 88 -4.20 -3.05 14.93
CA GLY A 88 -3.90 -1.72 15.47
C GLY A 88 -3.98 -1.64 16.99
N PRO A 89 -3.62 -0.46 17.55
CA PRO A 89 -3.77 -0.17 18.98
C PRO A 89 -5.23 0.10 19.39
N LEU A 90 -6.09 0.46 18.43
CA LEU A 90 -7.52 0.68 18.70
C LEU A 90 -8.23 -0.67 18.69
N VAL A 91 -8.85 -0.99 19.82
CA VAL A 91 -9.63 -2.21 20.05
C VAL A 91 -11.10 -1.82 20.09
N ASP A 92 -11.97 -2.75 19.72
CA ASP A 92 -13.40 -2.54 19.88
C ASP A 92 -13.75 -2.15 21.33
N GLU A 93 -14.71 -1.23 21.47
CA GLU A 93 -15.15 -0.64 22.73
C GLU A 93 -14.08 0.12 23.54
N CYS A 94 -12.95 0.47 22.95
CA CYS A 94 -11.93 1.23 23.67
C CYS A 94 -12.29 2.73 23.80
N VAL A 95 -11.79 3.37 24.85
CA VAL A 95 -11.94 4.80 25.09
C VAL A 95 -10.56 5.44 25.08
N VAL A 96 -10.42 6.52 24.30
CA VAL A 96 -9.15 7.23 24.13
C VAL A 96 -9.35 8.72 24.31
N SER A 97 -8.26 9.42 24.63
CA SER A 97 -8.27 10.88 24.59
C SER A 97 -8.33 11.38 23.15
N GLU A 98 -9.10 12.43 22.92
CA GLU A 98 -9.19 13.14 21.64
C GLU A 98 -7.80 13.57 21.10
N SER A 99 -6.87 13.93 22.00
CA SER A 99 -5.51 14.35 21.64
C SER A 99 -4.68 13.26 20.95
N VAL A 100 -4.86 11.99 21.34
CA VAL A 100 -4.10 10.85 20.81
C VAL A 100 -4.84 10.10 19.70
N LEU A 101 -6.15 10.30 19.60
CA LEU A 101 -7.02 9.62 18.65
C LEU A 101 -6.51 9.72 17.20
N PRO A 102 -6.11 10.88 16.65
CA PRO A 102 -5.67 10.96 15.26
C PRO A 102 -4.46 10.06 14.94
N SER A 103 -3.51 9.98 15.88
CA SER A 103 -2.32 9.15 15.74
C SER A 103 -2.67 7.67 15.77
N LEU A 104 -3.49 7.26 16.74
CA LEU A 104 -3.94 5.88 16.87
C LEU A 104 -4.77 5.44 15.66
N LEU A 105 -5.72 6.28 15.22
CA LEU A 105 -6.57 6.04 14.06
C LEU A 105 -5.74 5.82 12.79
N ARG A 106 -4.78 6.71 12.50
CA ARG A 106 -3.88 6.58 11.33
C ARG A 106 -3.10 5.29 11.36
N LEU A 107 -2.53 4.93 12.52
CA LEU A 107 -1.78 3.69 12.68
C LEU A 107 -2.67 2.46 12.45
N THR A 108 -3.87 2.44 13.04
CA THR A 108 -4.86 1.38 12.87
C THR A 108 -5.25 1.21 11.39
N VAL A 109 -5.61 2.29 10.70
CA VAL A 109 -5.98 2.26 9.27
C VAL A 109 -4.83 1.76 8.41
N ILE A 110 -3.60 2.23 8.64
CA ILE A 110 -2.40 1.76 7.92
C ILE A 110 -2.17 0.27 8.19
N SER A 111 -2.31 -0.18 9.44
CA SER A 111 -2.15 -1.60 9.76
C SER A 111 -3.22 -2.47 9.12
N ILE A 112 -4.46 -2.01 9.04
CA ILE A 112 -5.56 -2.72 8.36
C ILE A 112 -5.22 -2.92 6.88
N ALA A 113 -4.86 -1.83 6.19
CA ALA A 113 -4.50 -1.88 4.77
C ALA A 113 -3.28 -2.78 4.49
N ARG A 114 -2.29 -2.78 5.40
CA ARG A 114 -1.08 -3.61 5.26
C ARG A 114 -1.36 -5.10 5.50
N ARG A 115 -2.15 -5.48 6.52
CA ARG A 115 -2.36 -6.91 6.84
C ARG A 115 -3.08 -7.65 5.73
N LYS A 116 -4.10 -7.06 5.10
CA LYS A 116 -4.79 -7.71 3.97
C LYS A 116 -3.89 -7.91 2.75
N THR A 117 -2.83 -7.12 2.63
CA THR A 117 -1.80 -7.33 1.59
C THR A 117 -0.98 -8.60 1.86
N VAL A 118 -0.68 -8.89 3.13
CA VAL A 118 0.13 -10.06 3.52
C VAL A 118 -0.63 -11.38 3.32
N GLU A 119 -1.95 -11.35 3.37
CA GLU A 119 -2.80 -12.53 3.20
C GLU A 119 -3.04 -12.94 1.74
N LEU A 120 -2.57 -12.16 0.77
CA LEU A 120 -2.57 -12.58 -0.64
C LEU A 120 -1.68 -13.82 -0.79
N GLU A 121 -2.19 -14.89 -1.39
CA GLU A 121 -1.44 -16.15 -1.59
C GLU A 121 -0.10 -15.95 -2.31
N ASN A 122 -0.02 -14.93 -3.18
CA ASN A 122 1.19 -14.58 -3.92
C ASN A 122 1.97 -13.41 -3.29
N TYR A 123 1.73 -13.10 -2.02
CA TYR A 123 2.44 -12.00 -1.36
C TYR A 123 3.92 -12.35 -1.17
N GLN A 124 4.78 -11.62 -1.88
CA GLN A 124 6.20 -11.63 -1.60
C GLN A 124 6.53 -10.51 -0.61
N MET A 125 7.12 -10.90 0.52
CA MET A 125 7.64 -9.97 1.50
C MET A 125 8.56 -8.92 0.85
N ILE A 126 8.47 -7.68 1.31
CA ILE A 126 9.22 -6.53 0.76
C ILE A 126 10.73 -6.83 0.69
N TYR A 127 11.29 -7.47 1.73
CA TYR A 127 12.71 -7.82 1.75
C TYR A 127 13.09 -8.82 0.64
N SER A 128 12.21 -9.77 0.32
CA SER A 128 12.43 -10.77 -0.72
C SER A 128 12.40 -10.11 -2.10
N ARG A 129 11.41 -9.24 -2.35
CA ARG A 129 11.32 -8.43 -3.56
C ARG A 129 12.53 -7.52 -3.73
N ARG A 130 12.94 -6.84 -2.67
CA ARG A 130 14.13 -5.98 -2.65
C ARG A 130 15.39 -6.78 -2.98
N ARG A 131 15.57 -7.97 -2.39
CA ARG A 131 16.68 -8.86 -2.71
C ARG A 131 16.70 -9.26 -4.18
N MET A 132 15.56 -9.67 -4.74
CA MET A 132 15.45 -10.04 -6.16
C MET A 132 15.77 -8.84 -7.07
N ALA A 133 15.21 -7.66 -6.78
CA ALA A 133 15.48 -6.44 -7.55
C ALA A 133 16.97 -6.04 -7.53
N ILE A 134 17.64 -6.18 -6.37
CA ILE A 134 19.08 -5.94 -6.25
C ILE A 134 19.88 -6.97 -7.07
N GLN A 135 19.50 -8.24 -7.02
CA GLN A 135 20.16 -9.29 -7.80
C GLN A 135 19.97 -9.07 -9.31
N ASP A 136 18.77 -8.68 -9.74
CA ASP A 136 18.49 -8.38 -11.15
C ASP A 136 19.20 -7.11 -11.61
N PHE A 137 19.30 -6.09 -10.76
CA PHE A 137 20.13 -4.91 -11.03
C PHE A 137 21.60 -5.29 -11.20
N ALA A 138 22.14 -6.05 -10.25
CA ALA A 138 23.53 -6.51 -10.29
C ALA A 138 23.80 -7.36 -11.53
N ARG A 139 22.85 -8.21 -11.95
CA ARG A 139 22.97 -9.01 -13.18
C ARG A 139 22.87 -8.17 -14.44
N LYS A 140 21.91 -7.23 -14.51
CA LYS A 140 21.65 -6.39 -15.70
C LYS A 140 22.80 -5.43 -15.99
N TYR A 141 23.39 -4.88 -14.93
CA TYR A 141 24.54 -3.98 -15.02
C TYR A 141 25.84 -4.69 -14.61
N ALA A 142 25.87 -6.02 -14.67
CA ALA A 142 27.11 -6.77 -14.52
C ALA A 142 28.02 -6.37 -15.68
N ILE A 143 29.01 -5.54 -15.38
CA ILE A 143 30.02 -5.18 -16.35
C ILE A 143 30.98 -6.36 -16.45
N THR A 144 30.80 -7.19 -17.46
CA THR A 144 31.83 -8.13 -17.92
C THR A 144 32.83 -7.35 -18.76
N GLN A 145 33.74 -6.64 -18.12
CA GLN A 145 34.87 -5.99 -18.78
C GLN A 145 36.16 -6.43 -18.10
N THR A 146 37.22 -6.58 -18.87
CA THR A 146 38.52 -6.89 -18.29
C THR A 146 39.07 -5.64 -17.58
N TYR A 147 40.02 -5.83 -16.66
CA TYR A 147 40.66 -4.70 -15.97
C TYR A 147 41.26 -3.69 -16.96
N THR A 148 41.79 -4.16 -18.09
CA THR A 148 42.34 -3.32 -19.17
C THR A 148 41.27 -2.44 -19.81
N ASP A 149 40.11 -3.01 -20.17
CA ASP A 149 38.99 -2.25 -20.76
C ASP A 149 38.43 -1.19 -19.80
N PHE A 150 38.45 -1.48 -18.50
CA PHE A 150 38.06 -0.52 -17.47
C PHE A 150 39.00 0.69 -17.45
N ILE A 151 40.31 0.42 -17.42
CA ILE A 151 41.35 1.46 -17.35
C ILE A 151 41.36 2.29 -18.64
N GLU A 152 41.19 1.66 -19.80
CA GLU A 152 41.08 2.36 -21.08
C GLU A 152 39.92 3.35 -21.06
N ARG A 153 38.74 2.94 -20.59
CA ARG A 153 37.54 3.80 -20.47
C ARG A 153 37.68 4.92 -19.42
N LEU A 154 38.46 4.69 -18.36
CA LEU A 154 38.69 5.68 -17.31
C LEU A 154 39.69 6.76 -17.76
N ILE A 155 40.70 6.36 -18.54
CA ILE A 155 41.81 7.22 -18.98
C ILE A 155 41.48 7.96 -20.29
N THR A 156 40.62 7.41 -21.16
CA THR A 156 40.19 8.08 -22.41
C THR A 156 38.76 8.61 -22.29
N PRO A 157 38.57 9.91 -22.00
CA PRO A 157 37.25 10.54 -21.96
C PRO A 157 36.79 10.90 -23.37
N GLU A 158 36.66 9.92 -24.27
CA GLU A 158 35.95 10.12 -25.54
C GLU A 158 34.48 9.74 -25.34
N LEU A 159 33.65 10.78 -25.22
CA LEU A 159 32.20 10.73 -25.11
C LEU A 159 31.58 9.99 -26.29
N PRO A 160 30.62 9.10 -26.02
CA PRO A 160 29.33 9.26 -26.67
C PRO A 160 28.31 9.65 -25.60
N LEU A 161 27.52 10.68 -25.92
CA LEU A 161 26.37 11.24 -25.19
C LEU A 161 25.25 10.23 -24.82
N ARG A 162 25.52 8.92 -24.84
CA ARG A 162 24.58 7.84 -24.51
C ARG A 162 24.54 7.50 -23.01
N CYS A 163 25.49 7.98 -22.20
CA CYS A 163 25.61 7.61 -20.78
C CYS A 163 24.96 8.60 -19.79
N LEU A 164 24.32 9.69 -20.25
CA LEU A 164 23.66 10.67 -19.36
C LEU A 164 22.20 10.31 -19.00
N LEU A 165 21.59 9.33 -19.69
CA LEU A 165 20.22 8.89 -19.41
C LEU A 165 20.01 8.11 -18.09
N PRO A 166 20.98 7.35 -17.53
CA PRO A 166 20.73 6.60 -16.28
C PRO A 166 20.62 7.46 -15.02
N LEU A 167 21.23 8.66 -15.00
CA LEU A 167 21.20 9.54 -13.82
C LEU A 167 19.85 10.24 -13.63
N MET A 168 19.09 10.49 -14.69
CA MET A 168 17.74 11.05 -14.57
C MET A 168 16.69 10.01 -14.13
N CYS A 169 16.93 8.73 -14.36
CA CYS A 169 16.11 7.65 -13.80
C CYS A 169 16.30 7.48 -12.29
N TYR A 170 17.39 8.02 -11.72
CA TYR A 170 17.77 7.85 -10.32
C TYR A 170 16.84 8.61 -9.35
N HIS A 171 16.26 9.73 -9.79
CA HIS A 171 15.35 10.51 -8.94
C HIS A 171 13.93 9.93 -8.88
N ASN A 172 13.42 9.42 -10.01
CA ASN A 172 12.03 8.93 -10.09
C ASN A 172 11.83 7.51 -9.54
N ALA A 173 12.90 6.71 -9.43
CA ALA A 173 12.84 5.34 -8.92
C ALA A 173 12.88 5.26 -7.38
N TRP A 174 13.44 6.26 -6.70
CA TRP A 174 13.46 6.33 -5.23
C TRP A 174 12.18 6.91 -4.63
N SER A 175 11.47 7.78 -5.35
CA SER A 175 10.20 8.35 -4.86
C SER A 175 9.00 7.38 -4.93
N ASN A 176 9.14 6.23 -5.61
CA ASN A 176 8.05 5.26 -5.80
C ASN A 176 8.31 3.90 -5.11
N LEU A 177 9.22 3.84 -4.14
CA LEU A 177 9.45 2.65 -3.30
C LEU A 177 8.81 2.79 -1.91
#